data_AF-A0A196SFS7-F1
#
_entry.id   AF-A0A196SFS7-F1
#
_cell.length_a   1.000
_cell.length_b   1.000
_cell.length_c   1.000
_cell.angle_alpha   90.00
_cell.angle_beta   90.00
_cell.angle_gamma   90.00
#
_symmetry.space_group_name_H-M   'P 1'
#
loop_
_entity.id
_entity.type
_entity.pdbx_description
1 polymer ?
#
loop_
_entity_poly.entity_id
_entity_poly.type
_entity_poly.pdbx_seq_one_letter_code
_entity_poly.pdbx_strand_id
1 'polypeptide(L)'
;MDCEMLTELKIGCYSFSDYYTCKIENVPSLEVIEMGALNESSSVFFYASLELKNMPKLKTLLLGDYAFCACHRVVLENLPELTTIQLGGFAMCFKDGDESSELIMHNLPKLTIFTNEWSFYSGSLVNPRSITLSGMPYLMTVDLPMNAFSKKKTAHTYNIGALNKYFY
;
A
#
# COMPACT_ATOMS: atom_id res chain seq x y z
N MET A 1 11.43 9.51 20.86
CA MET A 1 10.66 10.72 21.21
C MET A 1 9.52 10.75 20.24
N ASP A 2 8.30 10.68 20.76
CA ASP A 2 7.12 10.47 19.93
C ASP A 2 6.65 11.82 19.39
N CYS A 3 6.32 11.87 18.10
CA CYS A 3 5.80 13.06 17.47
C CYS A 3 4.27 13.10 17.65
N GLU A 4 3.83 13.44 18.87
CA GLU A 4 2.42 13.32 19.29
C GLU A 4 1.46 14.27 18.57
N MET A 5 1.98 15.32 17.90
CA MET A 5 1.17 16.33 17.22
C MET A 5 1.16 16.18 15.69
N LEU A 6 1.98 15.28 15.13
CA LEU A 6 2.02 15.09 13.69
C LEU A 6 0.79 14.29 13.24
N THR A 7 -0.13 14.97 12.57
CA THR A 7 -1.37 14.39 12.06
C THR A 7 -1.30 14.07 10.57
N GLU A 8 -0.44 14.74 9.82
CA GLU A 8 -0.31 14.57 8.38
C GLU A 8 1.15 14.47 7.96
N LEU A 9 1.45 13.50 7.10
CA LEU A 9 2.74 13.35 6.43
C LEU A 9 2.51 13.42 4.93
N LYS A 10 3.01 14.49 4.31
CA LYS A 10 2.96 14.68 2.85
C LYS A 10 4.37 14.70 2.28
N ILE A 11 4.62 13.82 1.31
CA ILE A 11 5.90 13.71 0.60
C ILE A 11 5.62 13.97 -0.88
N GLY A 12 6.27 14.98 -1.46
CA GLY A 12 6.03 15.39 -2.84
C GLY A 12 6.66 14.46 -3.88
N CYS A 13 6.25 14.61 -5.14
CA CYS A 13 6.78 13.88 -6.28
C CYS A 13 8.31 13.93 -6.35
N TYR A 14 8.90 12.82 -6.76
CA TYR A 14 10.32 12.53 -6.92
C TYR A 14 11.15 12.57 -5.63
N SER A 15 10.51 12.74 -4.47
CA SER A 15 11.21 12.70 -3.18
C SER A 15 11.70 11.29 -2.88
N PHE A 16 12.95 11.19 -2.42
CA PHE A 16 13.57 9.94 -1.96
C PHE A 16 13.56 8.80 -3.01
N SER A 17 13.53 9.12 -4.32
CA SER A 17 13.46 8.11 -5.40
C SER A 17 14.56 7.05 -5.32
N ASP A 18 15.77 7.45 -4.94
CA ASP A 18 16.96 6.59 -4.88
C ASP A 18 17.18 5.95 -3.49
N TYR A 19 16.26 6.16 -2.56
CA TYR A 19 16.35 5.57 -1.21
C TYR A 19 15.73 4.18 -1.21
N TYR A 20 16.38 3.26 -0.49
CA TYR A 20 15.95 1.86 -0.35
C TYR A 20 15.18 1.60 0.95
N THR A 21 14.98 2.62 1.79
CA THR A 21 14.36 2.48 3.11
C THR A 21 13.44 3.65 3.40
N CYS A 22 12.20 3.34 3.79
CA CYS A 22 11.24 4.28 4.35
C CYS A 22 10.82 3.76 5.73
N LYS A 23 11.08 4.54 6.80
CA LYS A 23 10.68 4.20 8.16
C LYS A 23 9.82 5.32 8.73
N ILE A 24 8.60 4.97 9.14
CA ILE A 24 7.67 5.87 9.80
C ILE A 24 7.34 5.23 11.15
N GLU A 25 7.96 5.73 12.20
CA GLU A 25 7.88 5.19 13.56
C GLU A 25 7.62 6.33 14.55
N ASN A 26 7.09 6.01 15.74
CA ASN A 26 6.89 6.98 16.83
C ASN A 26 5.96 8.16 16.46
N VAL A 27 4.93 7.92 15.65
CA VAL A 27 3.95 8.92 15.19
C VAL A 27 2.50 8.50 15.54
N PRO A 28 2.14 8.40 16.83
CA PRO A 28 0.88 7.80 17.27
C PRO A 28 -0.38 8.60 16.89
N SER A 29 -0.21 9.87 16.52
CA SER A 29 -1.30 10.76 16.10
C SER A 29 -1.46 10.90 14.59
N LEU A 30 -0.65 10.20 13.79
CA LEU A 30 -0.69 10.34 12.34
C LEU A 30 -2.00 9.79 11.78
N GLU A 31 -2.72 10.63 11.04
CA GLU A 31 -4.03 10.33 10.46
C GLU A 31 -3.97 10.21 8.93
N VAL A 32 -3.06 10.93 8.28
CA VAL A 32 -2.96 11.01 6.82
C VAL A 32 -1.51 10.79 6.38
N ILE A 33 -1.34 9.89 5.41
CA ILE A 33 -0.10 9.75 4.64
C ILE A 33 -0.42 9.97 3.18
N GLU A 34 0.24 10.95 2.57
CA GLU A 34 0.22 11.21 1.13
C GLU A 34 1.66 11.18 0.61
N MET A 35 1.95 10.31 -0.35
CA MET A 35 3.27 10.20 -0.96
C MET A 35 3.15 10.28 -2.49
N GLY A 36 3.47 11.44 -3.05
CA GLY A 36 3.23 11.77 -4.44
C GLY A 36 1.83 12.34 -4.69
N ALA A 37 1.46 12.39 -5.96
CA ALA A 37 0.13 12.79 -6.41
C ALA A 37 -0.44 11.72 -7.36
N LEU A 38 -1.77 11.57 -7.34
CA LEU A 38 -2.48 10.72 -8.30
C LEU A 38 -2.44 11.37 -9.69
N ASN A 39 -2.33 10.58 -10.75
CA ASN A 39 -2.22 11.05 -12.14
C ASN A 39 -0.92 11.81 -12.47
N GLU A 40 0.05 11.80 -11.56
CA GLU A 40 1.35 12.44 -11.77
C GLU A 40 2.44 11.42 -11.45
N SER A 41 3.42 11.33 -12.36
CA SER A 41 4.64 10.55 -12.12
C SER A 41 5.28 11.03 -10.82
N SER A 42 5.19 10.19 -9.79
CA SER A 42 5.60 10.56 -8.44
C SER A 42 6.89 9.87 -8.06
N SER A 43 7.09 8.60 -8.38
CA SER A 43 8.35 7.86 -8.14
C SER A 43 8.92 8.02 -6.72
N VAL A 44 8.05 8.28 -5.75
CA VAL A 44 8.45 8.50 -4.36
C VAL A 44 8.90 7.17 -3.78
N PHE A 45 10.10 7.13 -3.18
CA PHE A 45 10.63 5.91 -2.58
C PHE A 45 10.63 4.71 -3.54
N PHE A 46 10.98 4.92 -4.82
CA PHE A 46 10.89 3.92 -5.89
C PHE A 46 11.38 2.55 -5.41
N TYR A 47 12.66 2.42 -5.07
CA TYR A 47 13.25 1.14 -4.67
C TYR A 47 13.01 0.70 -3.21
N ALA A 48 12.27 1.46 -2.42
CA ALA A 48 12.08 1.16 -1.01
C ALA A 48 10.88 0.23 -0.77
N SER A 49 10.93 -0.46 0.35
CA SER A 49 9.80 -1.18 0.92
C SER A 49 8.95 -0.25 1.80
N LEU A 50 7.64 -0.49 1.85
CA LEU A 50 6.71 0.25 2.69
C LEU A 50 6.30 -0.64 3.88
N GLU A 51 6.56 -0.19 5.10
CA GLU A 51 6.05 -0.85 6.31
C GLU A 51 5.34 0.17 7.20
N LEU A 52 4.02 0.04 7.29
CA LEU A 52 3.16 0.80 8.20
C LEU A 52 2.55 -0.18 9.20
N LYS A 53 3.01 -0.08 10.45
CA LYS A 53 2.63 -1.00 11.52
C LYS A 53 2.17 -0.23 12.75
N ASN A 54 1.10 -0.71 13.39
CA ASN A 54 0.62 -0.19 14.67
C ASN A 54 0.39 1.33 14.66
N MET A 55 -0.32 1.83 13.65
CA MET A 55 -0.67 3.25 13.54
C MET A 55 -2.15 3.41 13.92
N PRO A 56 -2.47 3.66 15.21
CA PRO A 56 -3.83 3.54 15.72
C PRO A 56 -4.78 4.62 15.21
N LYS A 57 -4.27 5.72 14.65
CA LYS A 57 -5.08 6.83 14.13
C LYS A 57 -5.01 7.02 12.62
N LEU A 58 -4.23 6.20 11.90
CA LEU A 58 -4.08 6.37 10.46
C LEU A 58 -5.42 6.06 9.77
N LYS A 59 -5.98 7.05 9.07
CA LYS A 59 -7.28 6.98 8.40
C LYS A 59 -7.15 6.81 6.90
N THR A 60 -6.18 7.48 6.29
CA THR A 60 -6.02 7.52 4.83
C THR A 60 -4.57 7.32 4.40
N LEU A 61 -4.39 6.55 3.34
CA LEU A 61 -3.11 6.32 2.68
C LEU A 61 -3.28 6.59 1.18
N LEU A 62 -2.54 7.57 0.67
CA LEU A 62 -2.45 7.89 -0.74
C LEU A 62 -1.02 7.71 -1.21
N LEU A 63 -0.85 6.90 -2.26
CA LEU A 63 0.43 6.68 -2.92
C LEU A 63 0.27 7.07 -4.40
N GLY A 64 1.05 8.04 -4.87
CA GLY A 64 1.04 8.50 -6.26
C GLY A 64 1.68 7.51 -7.24
N ASP A 65 1.74 7.89 -8.52
CA ASP A 65 2.25 6.98 -9.57
C ASP A 65 3.71 6.60 -9.31
N TYR A 66 4.04 5.32 -9.43
CA TYR A 66 5.36 4.74 -9.16
C TYR A 66 5.85 4.90 -7.70
N ALA A 67 5.00 5.29 -6.75
CA ALA A 67 5.38 5.29 -5.34
C ALA A 67 5.66 3.85 -4.88
N PHE A 68 6.84 3.63 -4.29
CA PHE A 68 7.31 2.28 -3.91
C PHE A 68 7.30 1.29 -5.09
N CYS A 69 7.68 1.74 -6.29
CA CYS A 69 7.78 0.89 -7.47
C CYS A 69 9.11 0.13 -7.55
N ALA A 70 9.05 -1.18 -7.81
CA ALA A 70 10.15 -2.11 -7.63
C ALA A 70 10.52 -2.32 -6.15
N CYS A 71 9.51 -2.27 -5.26
CA CYS A 71 9.67 -2.64 -3.87
C CYS A 71 9.83 -4.16 -3.70
N HIS A 72 10.38 -4.56 -2.56
CA HIS A 72 10.48 -5.96 -2.16
C HIS A 72 9.37 -6.36 -1.18
N ARG A 73 8.91 -5.40 -0.36
CA ARG A 73 8.01 -5.68 0.74
C ARG A 73 7.02 -4.55 0.96
N VAL A 74 5.77 -4.92 1.15
CA VAL A 74 4.71 -4.02 1.61
C VAL A 74 4.02 -4.63 2.81
N VAL A 75 4.00 -3.94 3.94
CA VAL A 75 3.29 -4.35 5.16
C VAL A 75 2.37 -3.24 5.62
N LEU A 76 1.07 -3.54 5.68
CA LEU A 76 0.04 -2.71 6.29
C LEU A 76 -0.61 -3.52 7.41
N GLU A 77 -0.19 -3.29 8.65
CA GLU A 77 -0.55 -4.16 9.77
C GLU A 77 -1.03 -3.36 10.99
N ASN A 78 -2.14 -3.80 11.58
CA ASN A 78 -2.73 -3.18 12.78
C ASN A 78 -3.01 -1.69 12.58
N LEU A 79 -3.84 -1.37 11.59
CA LEU A 79 -4.29 -0.01 11.27
C LEU A 79 -5.81 0.06 11.51
N PRO A 80 -6.26 0.11 12.78
CA PRO A 80 -7.66 -0.08 13.15
C PRO A 80 -8.60 1.02 12.65
N GLU A 81 -8.07 2.21 12.36
CA GLU A 81 -8.82 3.37 11.88
C GLU A 81 -8.69 3.61 10.37
N LEU A 82 -7.93 2.78 9.66
CA LEU A 82 -7.69 2.96 8.23
C LEU A 82 -8.97 2.64 7.45
N THR A 83 -9.48 3.62 6.71
CA THR A 83 -10.72 3.48 5.93
C THR A 83 -10.48 3.45 4.44
N THR A 84 -9.43 4.14 3.97
CA THR A 84 -9.18 4.37 2.54
C THR A 84 -7.72 4.18 2.17
N ILE A 85 -7.47 3.39 1.12
CA ILE A 85 -6.20 3.29 0.41
C ILE A 85 -6.43 3.69 -1.05
N GLN A 86 -5.65 4.66 -1.54
CA GLN A 86 -5.66 5.11 -2.93
C GLN A 86 -4.28 4.99 -3.56
N LEU A 87 -4.21 4.34 -4.71
CA LEU A 87 -2.97 4.05 -5.42
C LEU A 87 -2.94 4.72 -6.80
N GLY A 88 -1.85 5.37 -7.16
CA GLY A 88 -1.53 5.77 -8.53
C GLY A 88 -1.06 4.58 -9.37
N GLY A 89 -0.78 4.83 -10.64
CA GLY A 89 -0.28 3.81 -11.58
C GLY A 89 1.05 3.22 -11.12
N PHE A 90 1.17 1.89 -11.12
CA PHE A 90 2.37 1.16 -10.66
C PHE A 90 2.79 1.41 -9.20
N ALA A 91 1.93 2.00 -8.38
CA ALA A 91 2.21 2.11 -6.95
C ALA A 91 2.31 0.72 -6.32
N MET A 92 3.32 0.50 -5.47
CA MET A 92 3.62 -0.79 -4.85
C MET A 92 3.77 -1.95 -5.86
N CYS A 93 4.32 -1.65 -7.05
CA CYS A 93 4.77 -2.67 -8.00
C CYS A 93 5.99 -3.39 -7.41
N PHE A 94 5.94 -4.72 -7.32
CA PHE A 94 7.07 -5.50 -6.81
C PHE A 94 8.12 -5.72 -7.89
N LYS A 95 9.39 -5.73 -7.47
CA LYS A 95 10.52 -5.97 -8.38
C LYS A 95 10.34 -7.31 -9.10
N ASP A 96 10.36 -7.28 -10.43
CA ASP A 96 10.22 -8.50 -11.23
C ASP A 96 11.38 -9.48 -10.95
N GLY A 97 11.04 -10.77 -10.88
CA GLY A 97 11.97 -11.83 -10.51
C GLY A 97 12.36 -11.90 -9.02
N ASP A 98 11.82 -11.02 -8.16
CA ASP A 98 12.04 -11.14 -6.72
C ASP A 98 11.17 -12.24 -6.10
N GLU A 99 11.77 -13.42 -5.96
CA GLU A 99 11.15 -14.59 -5.35
C GLU A 99 10.91 -14.46 -3.83
N SER A 100 11.49 -13.43 -3.20
CA SER A 100 11.31 -13.12 -1.77
C SER A 100 10.27 -12.05 -1.49
N SER A 101 9.62 -11.51 -2.53
CA SER A 101 8.68 -10.40 -2.38
C SER A 101 7.45 -10.77 -1.54
N GLU A 102 7.07 -9.88 -0.63
CA GLU A 102 5.97 -10.13 0.32
C GLU A 102 5.01 -8.94 0.43
N LEU A 103 3.72 -9.25 0.27
CA LEU A 103 2.61 -8.34 0.57
C LEU A 103 1.85 -8.84 1.80
N ILE A 104 1.81 -8.03 2.84
CA ILE A 104 1.02 -8.29 4.06
C ILE A 104 0.02 -7.16 4.26
N MET A 105 -1.25 -7.51 4.34
CA MET A 105 -2.29 -6.62 4.85
C MET A 105 -3.06 -7.37 5.92
N HIS A 106 -2.91 -6.96 7.18
CA HIS A 106 -3.50 -7.66 8.31
C HIS A 106 -4.13 -6.70 9.31
N ASN A 107 -5.31 -7.05 9.82
CA ASN A 107 -6.01 -6.30 10.84
C ASN A 107 -6.27 -4.84 10.42
N LEU A 108 -7.09 -4.70 9.37
CA LEU A 108 -7.58 -3.42 8.82
C LEU A 108 -9.12 -3.39 8.93
N PRO A 109 -9.67 -3.47 10.15
CA PRO A 109 -11.08 -3.78 10.38
C PRO A 109 -12.03 -2.73 9.81
N LYS A 110 -11.62 -1.46 9.67
CA LYS A 110 -12.45 -0.37 9.14
C LYS A 110 -12.20 -0.04 7.67
N LEU A 111 -11.34 -0.79 6.98
CA LEU A 111 -11.03 -0.52 5.58
C LEU A 111 -12.25 -0.80 4.70
N THR A 112 -12.73 0.21 3.98
CA THR A 112 -13.91 0.13 3.11
C THR A 112 -13.60 0.36 1.64
N ILE A 113 -12.56 1.16 1.36
CA ILE A 113 -12.16 1.58 0.01
C ILE A 113 -10.70 1.23 -0.23
N PHE A 114 -10.44 0.46 -1.28
CA PHE A 114 -9.10 0.20 -1.80
C PHE A 114 -9.09 0.34 -3.31
N THR A 115 -8.67 1.50 -3.80
CA THR A 115 -8.76 1.84 -5.21
C THR A 115 -7.41 2.19 -5.80
N ASN A 116 -7.34 2.02 -7.11
CA ASN A 116 -6.27 2.45 -7.96
C ASN A 116 -6.84 3.44 -8.98
N GLU A 117 -6.12 4.52 -9.22
CA GLU A 117 -6.42 5.48 -10.26
C GLU A 117 -6.19 4.82 -11.63
N TRP A 118 -7.17 4.99 -12.53
CA TRP A 118 -7.19 4.31 -13.82
C TRP A 118 -6.23 5.00 -14.79
N SER A 119 -5.03 4.45 -14.92
CA SER A 119 -4.11 4.80 -16.00
C SER A 119 -4.10 3.71 -17.08
N PHE A 120 -3.89 4.13 -18.34
CA PHE A 120 -3.77 3.23 -19.51
C PHE A 120 -2.71 2.14 -19.36
N TYR A 121 -1.79 2.30 -18.41
CA TYR A 121 -0.74 1.36 -18.06
C TYR A 121 -0.74 1.05 -16.56
N SER A 122 -1.89 0.82 -15.92
CA SER A 122 -1.90 0.52 -14.49
C SER A 122 -1.32 -0.87 -14.19
N GLY A 123 -0.29 -0.91 -13.33
CA GLY A 123 0.36 -2.13 -12.83
C GLY A 123 0.62 -2.08 -11.32
N SER A 124 -0.32 -1.52 -10.55
CA SER A 124 -0.19 -1.47 -9.09
C SER A 124 -0.36 -2.86 -8.46
N LEU A 125 0.42 -3.15 -7.42
CA LEU A 125 0.44 -4.46 -6.75
C LEU A 125 0.76 -5.65 -7.67
N VAL A 126 1.49 -5.44 -8.77
CA VAL A 126 1.96 -6.53 -9.63
C VAL A 126 3.17 -7.22 -9.02
N ASN A 127 3.32 -8.51 -9.32
CA ASN A 127 4.46 -9.35 -8.95
C ASN A 127 4.72 -9.71 -7.47
N PRO A 128 3.80 -9.56 -6.48
CA PRO A 128 4.09 -10.08 -5.14
C PRO A 128 4.19 -11.60 -5.16
N ARG A 129 5.24 -12.18 -4.55
CA ARG A 129 5.43 -13.63 -4.55
C ARG A 129 4.67 -14.34 -3.44
N SER A 130 4.70 -13.78 -2.24
CA SER A 130 3.89 -14.22 -1.10
C SER A 130 2.88 -13.15 -0.71
N ILE A 131 1.64 -13.56 -0.53
CA ILE A 131 0.53 -12.68 -0.17
C ILE A 131 -0.14 -13.20 1.10
N THR A 132 -0.24 -12.34 2.11
CA THR A 132 -0.99 -12.59 3.34
C THR A 132 -1.99 -11.47 3.55
N LEU A 133 -3.29 -11.76 3.38
CA LEU A 133 -4.36 -10.77 3.49
C LEU A 133 -5.38 -11.24 4.53
N SER A 134 -5.63 -10.46 5.57
CA SER A 134 -6.66 -10.81 6.54
C SER A 134 -7.21 -9.66 7.36
N GLY A 135 -8.44 -9.83 7.86
CA GLY A 135 -9.06 -8.86 8.78
C GLY A 135 -9.50 -7.58 8.10
N MET A 136 -10.14 -7.69 6.92
CA MET A 136 -10.77 -6.61 6.16
C MET A 136 -12.26 -6.94 5.89
N PRO A 137 -13.09 -7.17 6.93
CA PRO A 137 -14.48 -7.61 6.77
C PRO A 137 -15.39 -6.65 6.02
N TYR A 138 -15.14 -5.33 6.14
CA TYR A 138 -15.99 -4.29 5.57
C TYR A 138 -15.46 -3.71 4.25
N LEU A 139 -14.43 -4.31 3.68
CA LEU A 139 -13.89 -3.86 2.39
C LEU A 139 -14.93 -4.09 1.29
N MET A 140 -15.49 -3.01 0.77
CA MET A 140 -16.63 -3.05 -0.15
C MET A 140 -16.26 -2.57 -1.55
N THR A 141 -15.48 -1.50 -1.64
CA THR A 141 -15.09 -0.88 -2.90
C THR A 141 -13.65 -1.23 -3.18
N VAL A 142 -13.43 -2.12 -4.14
CA VAL A 142 -12.09 -2.45 -4.62
C VAL A 142 -12.04 -2.22 -6.11
N ASP A 143 -11.11 -1.38 -6.55
CA ASP A 143 -10.84 -1.14 -7.95
C ASP A 143 -9.32 -1.17 -8.16
N LEU A 144 -8.79 -2.33 -8.51
CA LEU A 144 -7.38 -2.57 -8.77
C LEU A 144 -7.21 -3.07 -10.20
N PRO A 145 -6.06 -2.82 -10.85
CA PRO A 145 -5.84 -3.25 -12.23
C PRO A 145 -5.93 -4.77 -12.38
N MET A 146 -6.27 -5.22 -13.58
CA MET A 146 -6.50 -6.65 -13.86
C MET A 146 -5.28 -7.54 -13.58
N ASN A 147 -4.08 -6.96 -13.62
CA ASN A 147 -2.81 -7.64 -13.34
C ASN A 147 -2.39 -7.56 -11.86
N ALA A 148 -3.18 -6.95 -10.97
CA ALA A 148 -2.91 -6.93 -9.54
C ALA A 148 -2.76 -8.37 -9.00
N PHE A 149 -1.79 -8.58 -8.11
CA PHE A 149 -1.45 -9.88 -7.55
C PHE A 149 -1.06 -10.94 -8.59
N SER A 150 -0.60 -10.51 -9.77
CA SER A 150 0.04 -11.38 -10.76
C SER A 150 1.35 -11.94 -10.22
N LYS A 151 1.80 -13.07 -10.78
CA LYS A 151 3.00 -13.82 -10.36
C LYS A 151 3.04 -14.27 -8.90
N LYS A 152 1.92 -14.23 -8.17
CA LYS A 152 1.82 -14.84 -6.82
C LYS A 152 2.12 -16.33 -6.83
N LYS A 153 2.81 -16.81 -5.79
CA LYS A 153 3.18 -18.22 -5.54
C LYS A 153 2.30 -18.79 -4.45
N THR A 154 2.15 -18.04 -3.38
CA THR A 154 1.33 -18.36 -2.21
C THR A 154 0.41 -17.20 -1.92
N ALA A 155 -0.82 -17.52 -1.51
CA ALA A 155 -1.80 -16.55 -1.05
C ALA A 155 -2.54 -17.14 0.14
N HIS A 156 -2.43 -16.48 1.28
CA HIS A 156 -3.17 -16.80 2.50
C HIS A 156 -4.18 -15.68 2.75
N THR A 157 -5.46 -15.97 2.52
CA THR A 157 -6.53 -14.98 2.59
C THR A 157 -7.57 -15.38 3.62
N TYR A 158 -7.93 -14.47 4.52
CA TYR A 158 -9.01 -14.71 5.50
C TYR A 158 -9.79 -13.43 5.79
N ASN A 159 -11.10 -13.42 5.47
CA ASN A 159 -11.99 -12.29 5.72
C ASN A 159 -11.50 -10.99 5.04
N ILE A 160 -11.40 -11.02 3.71
CA ILE A 160 -10.81 -9.93 2.89
C ILE A 160 -11.84 -9.11 2.10
N GLY A 161 -13.14 -9.25 2.40
CA GLY A 161 -14.22 -8.48 1.76
C GLY A 161 -14.20 -8.59 0.23
N ALA A 162 -14.33 -7.44 -0.45
CA ALA A 162 -14.38 -7.34 -1.91
C ALA A 162 -13.07 -7.70 -2.63
N LEU A 163 -11.93 -7.85 -1.92
CA LEU A 163 -10.68 -8.33 -2.54
C LEU A 163 -10.77 -9.80 -3.00
N ASN A 164 -11.73 -10.56 -2.46
CA ASN A 164 -11.97 -11.95 -2.85
C ASN A 164 -12.01 -12.14 -4.38
N LYS A 165 -12.55 -11.16 -5.13
CA LYS A 165 -12.64 -11.22 -6.60
C LYS A 165 -11.30 -11.36 -7.36
N TYR A 166 -10.16 -11.13 -6.71
CA TYR A 166 -8.82 -11.29 -7.31
C TYR A 166 -8.14 -12.65 -7.02
N PHE A 167 -8.79 -13.48 -6.20
CA PHE A 167 -8.27 -14.78 -5.76
C PHE A 167 -9.17 -15.96 -6.14
N TYR A 168 -10.28 -15.70 -6.85
CA TYR A 168 -11.21 -16.69 -7.40
C TYR A 168 -11.32 -16.58 -8.91
#